data_AF-A0AAD7Z6Z6-F1
#
_entry.id   AF-A0AAD7Z6Z6-F1
#
_cell.length_a   1.000
_cell.length_b   1.000
_cell.length_c   1.000
_cell.angle_alpha   90.00
_cell.angle_beta   90.00
_cell.angle_gamma   90.00
#
_symmetry.space_group_name_H-M   'P 1'
#
loop_
_entity.id
_entity.type
_entity.pdbx_description
1 polymer ?
#
loop_
_entity_poly.entity_id
_entity_poly.type
_entity_poly.pdbx_seq_one_letter_code
_entity_poly.pdbx_strand_id
1 'polypeptide(L)'
;MHQRQVCKEEEEAIKVDLHEGCGRTKLFWVMALADSCTLKAMVEFREGTRSKPAGVTSGVCRFCGTTGNSGLLAIGNICADQECQVKICLNACNKLHSCGHMCGGIKQETTCLPCLHGCSSNPTLKQDADDMCMICFTEALSCAPAVQLKCGHVFHYHCCRCILMKRWTGPRITFAFSQCPICKSNIEHPVLTELLIPVKELYEDVRRKALMRLEYEGLHKVEAITSPGARFHNDPASYAMDRYAYYVCYKCNKAYYGGEARCDAEVGEEYDPRELVCGACSDVSRAQMCPKHGTDFLEYKCRYCCSVAVFFCFGTTHFCNACHDDFQRVTNIPKLDLPSCPAGPKAKQLEGEECPLHVKHPPTGEEFALGCGVCRNAHTF
;
A
#
# COMPACT_ATOMS: atom_id res chain seq x y z
N MET A 1 34.76 -47.32 9.32
CA MET A 1 35.43 -46.05 9.69
C MET A 1 34.74 -44.93 8.96
N HIS A 2 34.00 -44.06 9.66
CA HIS A 2 33.48 -42.83 9.07
C HIS A 2 34.62 -41.82 9.01
N GLN A 3 35.09 -41.52 7.79
CA GLN A 3 36.10 -40.49 7.59
C GLN A 3 35.39 -39.15 7.46
N ARG A 4 35.43 -38.35 8.53
CA ARG A 4 34.91 -36.98 8.56
C ARG A 4 36.06 -36.04 8.23
N GLN A 5 36.06 -35.51 7.01
CA GLN A 5 37.04 -34.52 6.59
C GLN A 5 36.42 -33.13 6.84
N VAL A 6 36.94 -32.43 7.85
CA VAL A 6 36.61 -31.01 8.08
C VAL A 6 37.66 -30.21 7.32
N CYS A 7 37.29 -29.70 6.16
CA CYS A 7 38.13 -28.79 5.37
C CYS A 7 38.17 -27.42 6.06
N LYS A 8 39.26 -27.14 6.77
CA LYS A 8 39.60 -25.80 7.28
C LYS A 8 40.06 -24.91 6.13
N GLU A 9 39.14 -24.40 5.32
CA GLU A 9 39.40 -23.23 4.48
C GLU A 9 38.31 -22.20 4.80
N GLU A 10 38.68 -21.26 5.68
CA GLU A 10 37.98 -20.00 6.00
C GLU A 10 36.44 -20.05 5.98
N GLU A 11 35.83 -20.69 6.97
CA GLU A 11 34.40 -20.50 7.25
C GLU A 11 34.16 -19.04 7.70
N GLU A 12 33.70 -18.17 6.78
CA GLU A 12 32.85 -17.06 7.20
C GLU A 12 31.71 -17.68 8.02
N ALA A 13 31.71 -17.43 9.33
CA ALA A 13 30.78 -18.04 10.27
C ALA A 13 29.34 -17.93 9.75
N ILE A 14 28.56 -19.01 9.89
CA ILE A 14 27.12 -19.01 9.58
C ILE A 14 26.48 -17.86 10.36
N LYS A 15 26.01 -16.83 9.64
CA LYS A 15 25.28 -15.72 10.25
C LYS A 15 23.80 -15.94 10.05
N VAL A 16 23.11 -16.17 11.15
CA VAL A 16 21.65 -16.18 11.20
C VAL A 16 21.23 -14.91 11.92
N ASP A 17 20.62 -14.00 11.17
CA ASP A 17 20.07 -12.76 11.71
C ASP A 17 18.54 -12.88 11.70
N LEU A 18 17.94 -12.80 12.88
CA LEU A 18 16.50 -12.73 13.05
C LEU A 18 16.17 -11.30 13.44
N HIS A 19 15.53 -10.57 12.53
CA HIS A 19 15.10 -9.20 12.80
C HIS A 19 13.64 -8.99 12.41
N GLU A 20 12.81 -8.67 13.40
CA GLU A 20 11.42 -8.21 13.21
C GLU A 20 10.56 -9.08 12.25
N GLY A 21 10.66 -10.40 12.35
CA GLY A 21 9.89 -11.35 11.53
C GLY A 21 10.54 -11.67 10.17
N CYS A 22 11.69 -11.08 9.87
CA CYS A 22 12.56 -11.48 8.77
C CYS A 22 13.68 -12.37 9.31
N GLY A 23 13.76 -13.60 8.81
CA GLY A 23 14.87 -14.52 9.05
C GLY A 23 15.82 -14.51 7.88
N ARG A 24 17.07 -14.11 8.14
CA ARG A 24 18.16 -14.12 7.19
C ARG A 24 19.19 -15.16 7.60
N THR A 25 19.52 -16.07 6.69
CA THR A 25 20.63 -17.02 6.86
C THR A 25 21.63 -16.80 5.74
N LYS A 26 22.87 -16.48 6.11
CA LYS A 26 23.96 -16.26 5.17
C LYS A 26 25.04 -17.33 5.37
N LEU A 27 25.27 -18.09 4.30
CA LEU A 27 26.38 -19.01 4.10
C LEU A 27 27.26 -18.47 2.97
N PHE A 28 28.49 -18.98 2.84
CA PHE A 28 29.42 -18.54 1.80
C PHE A 28 28.90 -18.79 0.36
N TRP A 29 27.98 -19.74 0.18
CA TRP A 29 27.43 -20.15 -1.11
C TRP A 29 25.91 -19.95 -1.23
N VAL A 30 25.22 -19.57 -0.15
CA VAL A 30 23.75 -19.39 -0.13
C VAL A 30 23.36 -18.24 0.78
N MET A 31 22.44 -17.41 0.31
CA MET A 31 21.67 -16.47 1.12
C MET A 31 20.20 -16.87 1.07
N ALA A 32 19.61 -17.13 2.23
CA ALA A 32 18.19 -17.37 2.37
C ALA A 32 17.56 -16.25 3.19
N LEU A 33 16.45 -15.69 2.70
CA LEU A 33 15.67 -14.66 3.38
C LEU A 33 14.21 -15.08 3.39
N ALA A 34 13.57 -15.03 4.56
CA ALA A 34 12.16 -15.31 4.72
C ALA A 34 11.51 -14.22 5.57
N ASP A 35 10.44 -13.62 5.08
CA ASP A 35 9.69 -12.58 5.78
C ASP A 35 8.29 -13.10 6.12
N SER A 36 8.03 -13.27 7.42
CA SER A 36 6.76 -13.81 7.91
C SER A 36 5.59 -12.85 7.72
N CYS A 37 5.84 -11.54 7.57
CA CYS A 37 4.82 -10.51 7.45
C CYS A 37 4.26 -10.40 6.03
N THR A 38 5.09 -10.70 5.03
CA THR A 38 4.75 -10.66 3.60
C THR A 38 4.57 -12.04 2.99
N LEU A 39 4.89 -13.10 3.74
CA LEU A 39 4.89 -14.49 3.29
C LEU A 39 5.76 -14.70 2.04
N LYS A 40 6.82 -13.90 1.91
CA LYS A 40 7.79 -13.99 0.83
C LYS A 40 9.06 -14.63 1.33
N ALA A 41 9.61 -15.53 0.52
CA ALA A 41 10.91 -16.12 0.75
C ALA A 41 11.76 -16.05 -0.53
N MET A 42 13.06 -15.92 -0.36
CA MET A 42 14.05 -15.90 -1.42
C MET A 42 15.23 -16.75 -1.02
N VAL A 43 15.74 -17.54 -1.96
CA VAL A 43 16.99 -18.26 -1.82
C VAL A 43 17.86 -17.90 -3.02
N GLU A 44 19.00 -17.31 -2.75
CA GLU A 44 20.01 -16.96 -3.75
C GLU A 44 21.24 -17.84 -3.54
N PHE A 45 21.69 -18.53 -4.59
CA PHE A 45 22.92 -19.31 -4.59
C PHE A 45 24.05 -18.43 -5.14
N ARG A 46 25.11 -18.27 -4.35
CA ARG A 46 26.32 -17.52 -4.72
C ARG A 46 27.36 -18.50 -5.27
N GLU A 47 27.70 -18.38 -6.55
CA GLU A 47 28.89 -19.06 -7.09
C GLU A 47 30.15 -18.43 -6.46
N GLY A 48 31.03 -19.28 -5.95
CA GLY A 48 32.15 -18.91 -5.09
C GLY A 48 33.10 -17.88 -5.70
N THR A 49 33.78 -17.19 -4.78
CA THR A 49 34.82 -16.14 -4.95
C THR A 49 34.29 -14.73 -5.18
N ARG A 50 34.15 -13.98 -4.09
CA ARG A 50 34.44 -12.53 -4.02
C ARG A 50 34.51 -12.13 -2.56
N SER A 51 35.64 -12.44 -1.93
CA SER A 51 36.12 -11.69 -0.78
C SER A 51 36.24 -10.22 -1.23
N LYS A 52 35.26 -9.39 -0.88
CA LYS A 52 35.30 -7.94 -1.11
C LYS A 52 36.46 -7.39 -0.28
N PRO A 53 37.57 -6.90 -0.86
CA PRO A 53 38.56 -6.17 -0.07
C PRO A 53 37.89 -4.88 0.42
N ALA A 54 38.02 -4.59 1.71
CA ALA A 54 37.54 -3.33 2.28
C ALA A 54 38.34 -2.16 1.66
N GLY A 55 37.72 -1.40 0.77
CA GLY A 55 38.32 -0.23 0.13
C GLY A 55 37.68 0.15 -1.21
N VAL A 56 37.96 1.37 -1.68
CA VAL A 56 37.64 1.82 -3.05
C VAL A 56 38.46 0.98 -4.03
N THR A 57 37.89 -0.11 -4.51
CA THR A 57 38.51 -0.93 -5.55
C THR A 57 38.27 -0.25 -6.88
N SER A 58 39.29 0.47 -7.37
CA SER A 58 39.32 0.84 -8.79
C SER A 58 39.14 -0.44 -9.61
N GLY A 59 38.30 -0.39 -10.63
CA GLY A 59 37.99 -1.54 -11.47
C GLY A 59 36.82 -2.43 -11.03
N VAL A 60 36.03 -2.05 -10.02
CA VAL A 60 34.75 -2.72 -9.68
C VAL A 60 33.61 -1.72 -9.72
N CYS A 61 32.51 -2.06 -10.39
CA CYS A 61 31.30 -1.24 -10.37
C CYS A 61 30.60 -1.33 -9.01
N ARG A 62 30.35 -0.16 -8.43
CA ARG A 62 29.62 0.02 -7.17
C ARG A 62 28.23 -0.60 -7.14
N PHE A 63 27.51 -0.62 -8.26
CA PHE A 63 26.09 -1.02 -8.29
C PHE A 63 25.89 -2.46 -8.79
N CYS A 64 26.42 -2.80 -9.96
CA CYS A 64 26.26 -4.13 -10.54
C CYS A 64 27.41 -5.10 -10.23
N GLY A 65 28.50 -4.63 -9.62
CA GLY A 65 29.66 -5.47 -9.30
C GLY A 65 30.51 -5.88 -10.50
N THR A 66 30.24 -5.38 -11.72
CA THR A 66 31.06 -5.65 -12.90
C THR A 66 32.50 -5.18 -12.69
N THR A 67 33.47 -6.06 -12.96
CA THR A 67 34.90 -5.78 -12.87
C THR A 67 35.49 -5.42 -14.22
N GLY A 68 36.38 -4.43 -14.29
CA GLY A 68 37.08 -4.07 -15.52
C GLY A 68 38.29 -3.18 -15.28
N ASN A 69 39.38 -3.43 -16.01
CA ASN A 69 40.63 -2.69 -15.88
C ASN A 69 40.80 -1.62 -16.98
N SER A 70 39.73 -1.25 -17.68
CA SER A 70 39.73 -0.29 -18.80
C SER A 70 38.54 0.68 -18.72
N GLY A 71 38.68 1.86 -19.34
CA GLY A 71 37.61 2.86 -19.45
C GLY A 71 37.22 3.54 -18.12
N LEU A 72 35.92 3.86 -17.96
CA LEU A 72 35.37 4.56 -16.78
C LEU A 72 35.58 3.78 -15.46
N LEU A 73 35.72 2.45 -15.52
CA LEU A 73 36.02 1.60 -14.37
C LEU A 73 37.48 1.63 -13.93
N ALA A 74 38.42 1.98 -14.82
CA ALA A 74 39.84 2.04 -14.48
C ALA A 74 40.22 3.29 -13.67
N ILE A 75 39.41 4.34 -13.81
CA ILE A 75 39.62 5.66 -13.17
C ILE A 75 38.58 5.90 -12.06
N GLY A 76 37.40 5.26 -12.16
CA GLY A 76 36.32 5.35 -11.20
C GLY A 76 35.85 3.98 -10.71
N ASN A 77 34.66 3.94 -10.12
CA ASN A 77 34.06 2.74 -9.54
C ASN A 77 32.68 2.45 -10.14
N ILE A 78 32.42 2.85 -11.39
CA ILE A 78 31.10 2.71 -12.05
C ILE A 78 31.29 2.32 -13.51
N CYS A 79 30.55 1.32 -13.96
CA CYS A 79 30.61 0.82 -15.32
C CYS A 79 29.90 1.74 -16.30
N ALA A 80 30.17 1.59 -17.59
CA ALA A 80 29.51 2.35 -18.66
C ALA A 80 28.04 1.96 -18.88
N ASP A 81 27.51 1.02 -18.11
CA ASP A 81 26.12 0.61 -18.17
C ASP A 81 25.18 1.78 -17.87
N GLN A 82 24.16 1.94 -18.72
CA GLN A 82 23.28 3.09 -18.67
C GLN A 82 22.50 3.17 -17.35
N GLU A 83 22.08 2.04 -16.76
CA GLU A 83 21.37 2.04 -15.49
C GLU A 83 22.29 2.47 -14.34
N CYS A 84 23.53 1.96 -14.33
CA CYS A 84 24.53 2.33 -13.32
C CYS A 84 24.91 3.82 -13.41
N GLN A 85 25.04 4.34 -14.63
CA GLN A 85 25.30 5.76 -14.88
C GLN A 85 24.12 6.64 -14.44
N VAL A 86 22.88 6.23 -14.73
CA VAL A 86 21.67 6.95 -14.30
C VAL A 86 21.54 6.96 -12.77
N LYS A 87 21.77 5.81 -12.12
CA LYS A 87 21.76 5.67 -10.65
C LYS A 87 22.70 6.69 -9.98
N ILE A 88 23.92 6.91 -10.50
CA ILE A 88 24.84 7.92 -9.95
C ILE A 88 24.52 9.36 -10.37
N CYS A 89 24.27 9.60 -11.66
CA CYS A 89 24.15 10.96 -12.18
C CYS A 89 22.99 11.70 -11.51
N LEU A 90 21.90 10.99 -11.22
CA LEU A 90 20.70 11.62 -10.65
C LEU A 90 20.75 11.70 -9.12
N ASN A 91 20.99 10.58 -8.42
CA ASN A 91 20.63 10.51 -7.00
C ASN A 91 21.71 9.97 -6.05
N ALA A 92 22.78 9.29 -6.49
CA ALA A 92 23.72 8.66 -5.54
C ALA A 92 24.68 9.65 -4.85
N CYS A 93 24.84 9.53 -3.53
CA CYS A 93 25.85 10.29 -2.80
C CYS A 93 27.27 9.95 -3.27
N ASN A 94 28.11 10.97 -3.43
CA ASN A 94 29.52 10.85 -3.83
C ASN A 94 30.51 11.02 -2.68
N LYS A 95 30.03 11.12 -1.43
CA LYS A 95 30.87 11.27 -0.24
C LYS A 95 31.44 9.92 0.22
N LEU A 96 32.63 9.98 0.81
CA LEU A 96 33.26 8.89 1.53
C LEU A 96 33.03 9.05 3.03
N HIS A 97 32.70 7.96 3.70
CA HIS A 97 32.67 7.91 5.16
C HIS A 97 34.10 7.92 5.73
N SER A 98 34.23 8.26 7.02
CA SER A 98 35.52 8.19 7.74
C SER A 98 36.13 6.78 7.76
N CYS A 99 35.31 5.74 7.62
CA CYS A 99 35.77 4.36 7.50
C CYS A 99 36.28 3.98 6.09
N GLY A 100 36.31 4.92 5.13
CA GLY A 100 36.79 4.69 3.76
C GLY A 100 35.76 4.08 2.80
N HIS A 101 34.55 3.75 3.27
CA HIS A 101 33.46 3.26 2.42
C HIS A 101 32.70 4.40 1.74
N MET A 102 32.28 4.18 0.49
CA MET A 102 31.40 5.09 -0.23
C MET A 102 30.01 5.14 0.42
N CYS A 103 29.44 6.33 0.57
CA CYS A 103 28.10 6.51 1.11
C CYS A 103 27.04 5.89 0.19
N GLY A 104 26.27 4.92 0.71
CA GLY A 104 25.14 4.27 0.03
C GLY A 104 23.89 5.14 -0.13
N GLY A 105 23.89 6.33 0.47
CA GLY A 105 22.78 7.27 0.48
C GLY A 105 22.59 8.06 -0.81
N ILE A 106 21.75 9.09 -0.73
CA ILE A 106 21.44 9.97 -1.86
C ILE A 106 22.20 11.32 -1.80
N LYS A 107 22.26 12.03 -2.93
CA LYS A 107 22.81 13.38 -3.01
C LYS A 107 22.00 14.33 -2.14
N GLN A 108 22.67 15.31 -1.55
CA GLN A 108 22.07 16.42 -0.79
C GLN A 108 21.30 16.03 0.49
N GLU A 109 21.47 14.80 0.98
CA GLU A 109 21.08 14.51 2.36
C GLU A 109 21.87 15.37 3.35
N THR A 110 21.16 15.94 4.33
CA THR A 110 21.75 16.72 5.42
C THR A 110 22.72 15.86 6.24
N THR A 111 22.36 14.60 6.47
CA THR A 111 23.21 13.59 7.09
C THR A 111 23.26 12.38 6.18
N CYS A 112 24.47 11.97 5.79
CA CYS A 112 24.65 10.78 4.96
C CYS A 112 24.09 9.53 5.65
N LEU A 113 23.49 8.65 4.86
CA LEU A 113 23.14 7.29 5.28
C LEU A 113 24.30 6.64 6.05
N PRO A 114 24.07 6.03 7.23
CA PRO A 114 25.10 5.30 7.95
C PRO A 114 25.75 4.22 7.10
N CYS A 115 27.02 3.89 7.40
CA CYS A 115 27.76 2.93 6.59
C CYS A 115 27.13 1.54 6.69
N LEU A 116 26.62 1.03 5.57
CA LEU A 116 25.95 -0.27 5.48
C LEU A 116 26.90 -1.47 5.64
N HIS A 117 28.21 -1.26 5.77
CA HIS A 117 29.19 -2.32 6.02
C HIS A 117 29.44 -2.60 7.51
N GLY A 118 28.57 -2.09 8.40
CA GLY A 118 28.69 -2.31 9.85
C GLY A 118 29.81 -1.52 10.52
N CYS A 119 30.44 -0.58 9.80
CA CYS A 119 31.52 0.25 10.35
C CYS A 119 31.00 1.41 11.22
N SER A 120 29.71 1.75 11.10
CA SER A 120 29.08 2.75 11.95
C SER A 120 28.43 2.05 13.14
N SER A 121 28.79 2.44 14.36
CA SER A 121 28.11 2.02 15.60
C SER A 121 26.73 2.65 15.77
N ASN A 122 25.98 2.87 14.67
CA ASN A 122 24.69 3.53 14.71
C ASN A 122 23.60 2.52 15.13
N PRO A 123 22.99 2.67 16.31
CA PRO A 123 22.02 1.71 16.83
C PRO A 123 20.69 1.71 16.05
N THR A 124 20.42 2.72 15.21
CA THR A 124 19.17 2.81 14.45
C THR A 124 19.21 2.05 13.12
N LEU A 125 20.40 1.68 12.64
CA LEU A 125 20.56 0.96 11.38
C LEU A 125 20.24 -0.51 11.58
N LYS A 126 19.15 -0.98 10.95
CA LYS A 126 18.64 -2.35 11.09
C LYS A 126 19.08 -3.31 9.98
N GLN A 127 19.67 -2.78 8.91
CA GLN A 127 20.00 -3.52 7.68
C GLN A 127 21.41 -3.16 7.19
N ASP A 128 22.04 -4.09 6.48
CA ASP A 128 23.39 -3.95 5.92
C ASP A 128 23.41 -3.91 4.38
N ALA A 129 24.60 -3.81 3.80
CA ALA A 129 24.80 -3.60 2.36
C ALA A 129 24.34 -4.78 1.49
N ASP A 130 24.31 -5.99 2.05
CA ASP A 130 23.99 -7.23 1.34
C ASP A 130 22.50 -7.60 1.53
N ASP A 131 21.76 -6.91 2.40
CA ASP A 131 20.32 -7.10 2.54
C ASP A 131 19.57 -6.74 1.25
N MET A 132 18.51 -7.49 0.97
CA MET A 132 17.63 -7.21 -0.15
C MET A 132 16.68 -6.08 0.18
N CYS A 133 16.42 -5.20 -0.79
CA CYS A 133 15.38 -4.21 -0.65
C CYS A 133 14.00 -4.90 -0.65
N MET A 134 13.30 -4.86 0.49
CA MET A 134 11.99 -5.50 0.70
C MET A 134 10.83 -4.78 -0.03
N ILE A 135 11.14 -3.92 -1.00
CA ILE A 135 10.16 -3.36 -1.94
C ILE A 135 10.32 -4.01 -3.32
N CYS A 136 11.54 -4.01 -3.88
CA CYS A 136 11.78 -4.62 -5.20
C CYS A 136 11.94 -6.13 -5.13
N PHE A 137 12.52 -6.67 -4.06
CA PHE A 137 12.90 -8.08 -3.94
C PHE A 137 13.78 -8.58 -5.11
N THR A 138 14.55 -7.68 -5.75
CA THR A 138 15.40 -8.04 -6.90
C THR A 138 16.85 -7.66 -6.73
N GLU A 139 17.14 -6.61 -5.96
CA GLU A 139 18.50 -6.10 -5.78
C GLU A 139 18.83 -5.86 -4.30
N ALA A 140 20.10 -6.06 -3.94
CA ALA A 140 20.64 -5.71 -2.62
C ALA A 140 20.65 -4.19 -2.40
N LEU A 141 20.65 -3.74 -1.14
CA LEU A 141 20.65 -2.33 -0.79
C LEU A 141 21.87 -1.57 -1.33
N SER A 142 23.01 -2.24 -1.49
CA SER A 142 24.21 -1.63 -2.08
C SER A 142 24.12 -1.37 -3.59
N CYS A 143 23.21 -2.04 -4.30
CA CYS A 143 23.08 -1.97 -5.77
C CYS A 143 22.38 -0.70 -6.29
N ALA A 144 21.84 0.14 -5.41
CA ALA A 144 21.26 1.43 -5.77
C ALA A 144 21.27 2.40 -4.57
N PRO A 145 21.11 3.72 -4.79
CA PRO A 145 21.01 4.68 -3.70
C PRO A 145 19.84 4.37 -2.76
N ALA A 146 20.12 4.31 -1.45
CA ALA A 146 19.16 3.92 -0.43
C ALA A 146 18.91 5.04 0.59
N VAL A 147 17.79 4.97 1.29
CA VAL A 147 17.43 5.88 2.38
C VAL A 147 17.06 5.08 3.62
N GLN A 148 17.45 5.57 4.79
CA GLN A 148 17.03 5.02 6.07
C GLN A 148 15.78 5.75 6.54
N LEU A 149 14.66 5.04 6.62
CA LEU A 149 13.42 5.58 7.16
C LEU A 149 13.56 5.88 8.66
N LYS A 150 12.68 6.72 9.19
CA LYS A 150 12.63 7.02 10.64
C LYS A 150 12.54 5.78 11.54
N CYS A 151 11.92 4.69 11.05
CA CYS A 151 11.83 3.41 11.77
C CYS A 151 13.13 2.59 11.79
N GLY A 152 14.19 3.07 11.12
CA GLY A 152 15.52 2.45 11.07
C GLY A 152 15.76 1.53 9.87
N HIS A 153 14.70 1.15 9.14
CA HIS A 153 14.79 0.31 7.95
C HIS A 153 15.27 1.07 6.73
N VAL A 154 15.99 0.37 5.86
CA VAL A 154 16.64 0.90 4.67
C VAL A 154 16.02 0.31 3.42
N PHE A 155 15.74 1.17 2.45
CA PHE A 155 15.17 0.81 1.16
C PHE A 155 15.80 1.64 0.06
N HIS A 156 15.80 1.14 -1.18
CA HIS A 156 16.21 1.98 -2.31
C HIS A 156 15.30 3.20 -2.42
N TYR A 157 15.90 4.37 -2.64
CA TYR A 157 15.19 5.63 -2.76
C TYR A 157 14.13 5.61 -3.87
N HIS A 158 14.50 5.05 -5.03
CA HIS A 158 13.60 4.93 -6.16
C HIS A 158 12.40 4.02 -5.84
N CYS A 159 12.62 2.90 -5.15
CA CYS A 159 11.55 2.01 -4.72
C CYS A 159 10.54 2.71 -3.80
N CYS A 160 11.01 3.46 -2.80
CA CYS A 160 10.14 4.27 -1.93
C CYS A 160 9.31 5.28 -2.73
N ARG A 161 9.91 5.97 -3.71
CA ARG A 161 9.17 6.90 -4.58
C ARG A 161 8.11 6.19 -5.41
N CYS A 162 8.47 5.07 -6.04
CA CYS A 162 7.57 4.32 -6.90
C CYS A 162 6.33 3.82 -6.15
N ILE A 163 6.47 3.29 -4.93
CA ILE A 163 5.31 2.83 -4.16
C ILE A 163 4.40 4.01 -3.74
N LEU A 164 4.99 5.13 -3.34
CA LEU A 164 4.22 6.32 -2.93
C LEU A 164 3.50 6.96 -4.13
N MET A 165 4.11 6.93 -5.32
CA MET A 165 3.49 7.42 -6.56
C MET A 165 2.40 6.49 -7.09
N LYS A 166 2.61 5.17 -7.03
CA LYS A 166 1.63 4.16 -7.46
C LYS A 166 0.42 4.09 -6.52
N ARG A 167 0.59 4.44 -5.24
CA ARG A 167 -0.45 4.41 -4.20
C ARG A 167 -0.96 2.99 -3.93
N TRP A 168 -2.27 2.79 -3.90
CA TRP A 168 -2.92 1.51 -3.63
C TRP A 168 -3.36 0.81 -4.92
N THR A 169 -3.58 -0.49 -4.82
CA THR A 169 -4.15 -1.34 -5.87
C THR A 169 -5.67 -1.46 -5.69
N GLY A 170 -6.40 -1.52 -6.81
CA GLY A 170 -7.86 -1.60 -6.80
C GLY A 170 -8.58 -0.27 -6.52
N PRO A 171 -9.92 -0.26 -6.58
CA PRO A 171 -10.72 0.96 -6.49
C PRO A 171 -10.80 1.51 -5.05
N ARG A 172 -10.75 0.63 -4.03
CA ARG A 172 -10.83 1.00 -2.62
C ARG A 172 -9.54 1.66 -2.16
N ILE A 173 -9.66 2.83 -1.52
CA ILE A 173 -8.54 3.52 -0.88
C ILE A 173 -8.01 2.65 0.27
N THR A 174 -6.73 2.29 0.20
CA THR A 174 -5.99 1.64 1.29
C THR A 174 -4.65 2.36 1.49
N PHE A 175 -4.05 2.25 2.69
CA PHE A 175 -2.85 3.01 3.07
C PHE A 175 -1.63 2.14 3.38
N ALA A 176 -1.70 0.84 3.10
CA ALA A 176 -0.58 -0.09 3.34
C ALA A 176 0.67 0.29 2.53
N PHE A 177 0.51 0.92 1.36
CA PHE A 177 1.62 1.37 0.51
C PHE A 177 2.47 2.49 1.15
N SER A 178 1.91 3.23 2.11
CA SER A 178 2.63 4.26 2.87
C SER A 178 3.24 3.76 4.17
N GLN A 179 3.24 2.45 4.40
CA GLN A 179 3.83 1.79 5.57
C GLN A 179 5.08 1.01 5.19
N CYS A 180 6.01 0.90 6.12
CA CYS A 180 7.23 0.12 5.99
C CYS A 180 6.87 -1.36 5.72
N PRO A 181 7.38 -1.97 4.63
CA PRO A 181 7.14 -3.38 4.33
C PRO A 181 7.49 -4.34 5.48
N ILE A 182 8.50 -3.98 6.28
CA ILE A 182 9.04 -4.79 7.38
C ILE A 182 8.20 -4.58 8.65
N CYS A 183 8.28 -3.39 9.27
CA CYS A 183 7.68 -3.14 10.59
C CYS A 183 6.30 -2.48 10.59
N LYS A 184 5.73 -2.20 9.40
CA LYS A 184 4.42 -1.54 9.20
C LYS A 184 4.26 -0.12 9.77
N SER A 185 5.32 0.48 10.33
CA SER A 185 5.33 1.90 10.70
C SER A 185 5.26 2.80 9.46
N ASN A 186 4.68 3.99 9.58
CA ASN A 186 4.56 4.93 8.46
C ASN A 186 5.93 5.27 7.85
N ILE A 187 5.98 5.31 6.51
CA ILE A 187 7.16 5.76 5.78
C ILE A 187 7.37 7.24 6.05
N GLU A 188 8.49 7.57 6.67
CA GLU A 188 8.89 8.94 6.97
C GLU A 188 10.35 9.14 6.60
N HIS A 189 10.59 10.09 5.69
CA HIS A 189 11.92 10.55 5.31
C HIS A 189 11.85 11.96 4.70
N PRO A 190 12.77 12.89 5.01
CA PRO A 190 12.72 14.28 4.52
C PRO A 190 12.56 14.38 2.99
N VAL A 191 13.30 13.59 2.21
CA VAL A 191 13.24 13.64 0.74
C VAL A 191 11.99 13.00 0.12
N LEU A 192 11.13 12.40 0.94
CA LEU A 192 9.83 11.85 0.52
C LEU A 192 8.66 12.75 0.95
N THR A 193 8.93 13.84 1.68
CA THR A 193 7.90 14.69 2.29
C THR A 193 6.90 15.20 1.27
N GLU A 194 7.35 15.67 0.11
CA GLU A 194 6.46 16.17 -0.95
C GLU A 194 5.47 15.12 -1.46
N LEU A 195 5.88 13.84 -1.52
CA LEU A 195 5.00 12.74 -1.89
C LEU A 195 4.09 12.31 -0.74
N LEU A 196 4.54 12.48 0.50
CA LEU A 196 3.81 12.07 1.71
C LEU A 196 2.72 13.07 2.12
N ILE A 197 2.87 14.37 1.83
CA ILE A 197 1.86 15.41 2.13
C ILE A 197 0.47 15.02 1.59
N PRO A 198 0.27 14.79 0.29
CA PRO A 198 -1.06 14.46 -0.24
C PRO A 198 -1.58 13.11 0.28
N VAL A 199 -0.70 12.17 0.60
CA VAL A 199 -1.09 10.88 1.20
C VAL A 199 -1.63 11.09 2.62
N LYS A 200 -0.97 11.93 3.42
CA LYS A 200 -1.42 12.28 4.78
C LYS A 200 -2.73 13.04 4.76
N GLU A 201 -2.90 14.00 3.85
CA GLU A 201 -4.15 14.74 3.68
C GLU A 201 -5.31 13.81 3.33
N LEU A 202 -5.10 12.85 2.41
CA LEU A 202 -6.11 11.85 2.06
C LEU A 202 -6.42 10.92 3.24
N TYR A 203 -5.39 10.48 3.97
CA TYR A 203 -5.56 9.64 5.16
C TYR A 203 -6.43 10.32 6.21
N GLU A 204 -6.14 11.59 6.54
CA GLU A 204 -6.92 12.34 7.52
C GLU A 204 -8.35 12.65 7.03
N ASP A 205 -8.55 12.92 5.73
CA ASP A 205 -9.90 13.09 5.16
C ASP A 205 -10.74 11.81 5.28
N VAL A 206 -10.18 10.66 4.88
CA VAL A 206 -10.86 9.36 4.98
C VAL A 206 -11.09 8.98 6.44
N ARG A 207 -10.09 9.13 7.31
CA ARG A 207 -10.17 8.86 8.75
C ARG A 207 -11.30 9.67 9.40
N ARG A 208 -11.36 10.97 9.14
CA ARG A 208 -12.40 11.87 9.68
C ARG A 208 -13.79 11.46 9.20
N LYS A 209 -13.97 11.19 7.90
CA LYS A 209 -15.26 10.77 7.33
C LYS A 209 -15.72 9.43 7.89
N ALA A 210 -14.80 8.47 8.02
CA ALA A 210 -15.08 7.14 8.55
C ALA A 210 -15.52 7.19 10.01
N LEU A 211 -14.77 7.95 10.84
CA LEU A 211 -15.11 8.13 12.25
C LEU A 211 -16.46 8.84 12.42
N MET A 212 -16.70 9.91 11.68
CA MET A 212 -17.98 10.61 11.69
C MET A 212 -19.14 9.67 11.32
N ARG A 213 -18.97 8.82 10.30
CA ARG A 213 -19.98 7.84 9.92
C ARG A 213 -20.23 6.82 11.04
N LEU A 214 -19.17 6.33 11.68
CA LEU A 214 -19.26 5.37 12.79
C LEU A 214 -20.03 5.95 13.99
N GLU A 215 -19.79 7.22 14.32
CA GLU A 215 -20.49 7.92 15.40
C GLU A 215 -21.99 8.05 15.14
N TYR A 216 -22.36 8.45 13.92
CA TYR A 216 -23.76 8.60 13.51
C TYR A 216 -24.51 7.27 13.37
N GLU A 217 -23.80 6.17 13.08
CA GLU A 217 -24.36 4.82 13.14
C GLU A 217 -24.48 4.28 14.58
N GLY A 218 -23.97 4.99 15.58
CA GLY A 218 -23.98 4.53 16.97
C GLY A 218 -23.01 3.37 17.25
N LEU A 219 -22.16 3.01 16.28
CA LEU A 219 -21.26 1.85 16.35
C LEU A 219 -19.93 2.15 17.05
N HIS A 220 -19.74 3.35 17.59
CA HIS A 220 -18.54 3.74 18.33
C HIS A 220 -18.40 3.07 19.71
N LYS A 221 -19.43 2.32 20.16
CA LYS A 221 -19.46 1.62 21.46
C LYS A 221 -19.43 0.09 21.37
N VAL A 222 -19.22 -0.46 20.17
CA VAL A 222 -19.21 -1.93 19.97
C VAL A 222 -18.05 -2.59 20.72
N GLU A 223 -18.22 -3.86 21.08
CA GLU A 223 -17.23 -4.67 21.80
C GLU A 223 -15.85 -4.66 21.12
N ALA A 224 -15.81 -4.61 19.78
CA ALA A 224 -14.55 -4.51 19.02
C ALA A 224 -13.69 -3.27 19.39
N ILE A 225 -14.28 -2.24 19.99
CA ILE A 225 -13.62 -1.00 20.43
C ILE A 225 -13.51 -0.94 21.96
N THR A 226 -14.53 -1.42 22.69
CA THR A 226 -14.63 -1.25 24.15
C THR A 226 -14.01 -2.40 24.94
N SER A 227 -13.91 -3.60 24.37
CA SER A 227 -13.41 -4.78 25.08
C SER A 227 -11.87 -4.78 25.17
N PRO A 228 -11.30 -4.90 26.39
CA PRO A 228 -9.86 -5.05 26.56
C PRO A 228 -9.33 -6.27 25.80
N GLY A 229 -8.33 -6.08 24.95
CA GLY A 229 -7.73 -7.13 24.12
C GLY A 229 -8.35 -7.29 22.73
N ALA A 230 -9.41 -6.55 22.39
CA ALA A 230 -9.92 -6.49 21.02
C ALA A 230 -8.91 -5.79 20.08
N ARG A 231 -8.93 -6.18 18.78
CA ARG A 231 -8.01 -5.65 17.76
C ARG A 231 -8.00 -4.12 17.68
N PHE A 232 -9.14 -3.47 17.92
CA PHE A 232 -9.31 -2.02 17.85
C PHE A 232 -9.66 -1.39 19.21
N HIS A 233 -9.22 -2.01 20.30
CA HIS A 233 -9.46 -1.50 21.65
C HIS A 233 -8.98 -0.05 21.80
N ASN A 234 -9.89 0.86 22.18
CA ASN A 234 -9.67 2.31 22.25
C ASN A 234 -9.24 2.98 20.93
N ASP A 235 -9.49 2.37 19.77
CA ASP A 235 -9.21 2.94 18.45
C ASP A 235 -10.42 2.87 17.50
N PRO A 236 -11.46 3.70 17.73
CA PRO A 236 -12.66 3.72 16.89
C PRO A 236 -12.36 4.15 15.44
N ALA A 237 -11.34 4.97 15.23
CA ALA A 237 -10.98 5.46 13.90
C ALA A 237 -10.42 4.32 13.03
N SER A 238 -9.51 3.50 13.56
CA SER A 238 -9.00 2.33 12.83
C SER A 238 -10.09 1.30 12.59
N TYR A 239 -11.01 1.09 13.53
CA TYR A 239 -12.19 0.23 13.30
C TYR A 239 -13.06 0.76 12.15
N ALA A 240 -13.32 2.07 12.10
CA ALA A 240 -14.09 2.68 11.03
C ALA A 240 -13.40 2.55 9.65
N MET A 241 -12.07 2.74 9.60
CA MET A 241 -11.30 2.60 8.36
C MET A 241 -11.21 1.15 7.86
N ASP A 242 -11.23 0.16 8.77
CA ASP A 242 -11.30 -1.26 8.44
C ASP A 242 -12.70 -1.63 7.91
N ARG A 243 -13.75 -1.14 8.59
CA ARG A 243 -15.16 -1.44 8.29
C ARG A 243 -15.67 -0.81 6.99
N TYR A 244 -15.32 0.43 6.71
CA TYR A 244 -15.91 1.19 5.59
C TYR A 244 -14.99 1.23 4.37
N ALA A 245 -15.59 1.21 3.18
CA ALA A 245 -14.90 1.38 1.92
C ALA A 245 -15.06 2.82 1.41
N TYR A 246 -13.92 3.45 1.10
CA TYR A 246 -13.85 4.78 0.51
C TYR A 246 -13.16 4.72 -0.86
N TYR A 247 -13.59 5.60 -1.76
CA TYR A 247 -13.16 5.67 -3.16
C TYR A 247 -12.84 7.11 -3.53
N VAL A 248 -11.97 7.31 -4.52
CA VAL A 248 -11.66 8.66 -5.03
C VAL A 248 -12.57 8.96 -6.22
N CYS A 249 -13.35 10.03 -6.11
CA CYS A 249 -14.20 10.48 -7.21
C CYS A 249 -13.33 11.03 -8.37
N TYR A 250 -13.52 10.52 -9.57
CA TYR A 250 -12.79 10.97 -10.76
C TYR A 250 -13.00 12.44 -11.11
N LYS A 251 -14.20 12.97 -10.86
CA LYS A 251 -14.55 14.35 -11.25
C LYS A 251 -14.01 15.41 -10.29
N CYS A 252 -14.09 15.17 -8.97
CA CYS A 252 -13.73 16.17 -7.96
C CYS A 252 -12.52 15.80 -7.10
N ASN A 253 -11.95 14.61 -7.29
CA ASN A 253 -10.80 14.06 -6.54
C ASN A 253 -11.01 13.96 -5.01
N LYS A 254 -12.24 14.04 -4.52
CA LYS A 254 -12.58 13.85 -3.10
C LYS A 254 -12.87 12.39 -2.79
N ALA A 255 -12.52 11.96 -1.58
CA ALA A 255 -12.91 10.64 -1.09
C ALA A 255 -14.43 10.60 -0.80
N TYR A 256 -15.12 9.54 -1.22
CA TYR A 256 -16.54 9.32 -0.93
C TYR A 256 -16.78 7.90 -0.42
N TYR A 257 -17.85 7.75 0.35
CA TYR A 257 -18.26 6.47 0.94
C TYR A 257 -18.91 5.58 -0.12
N GLY A 258 -18.51 4.31 -0.18
CA GLY A 258 -19.06 3.32 -1.09
C GLY A 258 -19.53 2.03 -0.41
N GLY A 259 -19.96 2.11 0.85
CA GLY A 259 -20.49 0.95 1.58
C GLY A 259 -19.51 0.32 2.57
N GLU A 260 -19.91 -0.81 3.16
CA GLU A 260 -19.03 -1.60 4.01
C GLU A 260 -18.02 -2.40 3.20
N ALA A 261 -16.79 -2.49 3.69
CA ALA A 261 -15.68 -3.21 3.09
C ALA A 261 -15.95 -4.71 2.87
N ARG A 262 -16.85 -5.31 3.66
CA ARG A 262 -17.22 -6.72 3.55
C ARG A 262 -17.85 -7.07 2.20
N CYS A 263 -18.47 -6.08 1.56
CA CYS A 263 -19.09 -6.22 0.25
C CYS A 263 -18.07 -6.16 -0.91
N ASP A 264 -16.78 -5.99 -0.60
CA ASP A 264 -15.71 -5.63 -1.54
C ASP A 264 -14.63 -6.73 -1.68
N ALA A 265 -14.87 -7.93 -1.14
CA ALA A 265 -13.87 -8.99 -1.00
C ALA A 265 -13.48 -9.73 -2.30
N GLU A 266 -14.14 -9.45 -3.43
CA GLU A 266 -13.96 -10.18 -4.71
C GLU A 266 -13.65 -9.26 -5.91
N VAL A 267 -13.05 -8.09 -5.69
CA VAL A 267 -12.78 -7.16 -6.79
C VAL A 267 -11.52 -7.54 -7.57
N GLY A 268 -11.63 -7.58 -8.89
CA GLY A 268 -10.50 -7.70 -9.80
C GLY A 268 -9.63 -6.43 -9.81
N GLU A 269 -8.32 -6.58 -10.04
CA GLU A 269 -7.40 -5.42 -10.06
C GLU A 269 -7.68 -4.43 -11.20
N GLU A 270 -8.44 -4.84 -12.22
CA GLU A 270 -8.82 -4.03 -13.38
C GLU A 270 -10.18 -3.34 -13.19
N TYR A 271 -10.17 -2.01 -13.13
CA TYR A 271 -11.37 -1.17 -13.11
C TYR A 271 -11.10 0.13 -13.89
N ASP A 272 -12.15 0.79 -14.37
CA ASP A 272 -12.02 2.13 -14.98
C ASP A 272 -12.20 3.22 -13.90
N PRO A 273 -11.15 4.00 -13.56
CA PRO A 273 -11.26 5.07 -12.57
C PRO A 273 -12.33 6.11 -12.92
N ARG A 274 -12.67 6.28 -14.21
CA ARG A 274 -13.68 7.26 -14.67
C ARG A 274 -15.09 6.92 -14.19
N GLU A 275 -15.33 5.66 -13.84
CA GLU A 275 -16.62 5.18 -13.34
C GLU A 275 -16.77 5.38 -11.83
N LEU A 276 -15.69 5.67 -11.09
CA LEU A 276 -15.77 6.04 -9.68
C LEU A 276 -16.20 7.50 -9.54
N VAL A 277 -17.50 7.72 -9.34
CA VAL A 277 -18.08 9.07 -9.23
C VAL A 277 -18.93 9.13 -7.96
N CYS A 278 -18.65 10.12 -7.11
CA CYS A 278 -19.45 10.35 -5.91
C CYS A 278 -20.86 10.84 -6.25
N GLY A 279 -21.82 10.64 -5.34
CA GLY A 279 -23.23 11.01 -5.57
C GLY A 279 -23.44 12.48 -5.93
N ALA A 280 -22.61 13.40 -5.42
CA ALA A 280 -22.64 14.82 -5.79
C ALA A 280 -22.29 15.08 -7.27
N CYS A 281 -21.38 14.27 -7.83
CA CYS A 281 -20.88 14.39 -9.19
C CYS A 281 -21.66 13.53 -10.20
N SER A 282 -22.54 12.64 -9.71
CA SER A 282 -23.44 11.78 -10.48
C SER A 282 -24.92 12.04 -10.15
N ASP A 283 -25.27 13.27 -9.75
CA ASP A 283 -26.62 13.62 -9.31
C ASP A 283 -27.64 13.65 -10.47
N VAL A 284 -28.15 12.48 -10.85
CA VAL A 284 -29.16 12.31 -11.91
C VAL A 284 -30.57 12.67 -11.46
N SER A 285 -30.84 12.70 -10.15
CA SER A 285 -32.17 12.92 -9.58
C SER A 285 -32.40 14.34 -9.02
N ARG A 286 -31.39 15.22 -9.09
CA ARG A 286 -31.40 16.56 -8.48
C ARG A 286 -31.78 16.47 -7.00
N ALA A 287 -31.04 15.63 -6.28
CA ALA A 287 -31.34 15.32 -4.89
C ALA A 287 -31.37 16.59 -4.03
N GLN A 288 -32.26 16.62 -3.03
CA GLN A 288 -32.30 17.73 -2.09
C GLN A 288 -30.98 17.82 -1.33
N MET A 289 -30.41 19.03 -1.28
CA MET A 289 -29.19 19.28 -0.53
C MET A 289 -29.45 19.14 0.97
N CYS A 290 -28.55 18.46 1.68
CA CYS A 290 -28.62 18.39 3.12
C CYS A 290 -28.36 19.77 3.73
N PRO A 291 -29.21 20.29 4.63
CA PRO A 291 -28.98 21.58 5.26
C PRO A 291 -27.67 21.65 6.06
N LYS A 292 -27.23 20.52 6.61
CA LYS A 292 -26.01 20.42 7.44
C LYS A 292 -24.74 20.13 6.62
N HIS A 293 -24.86 19.31 5.58
CA HIS A 293 -23.71 18.73 4.90
C HIS A 293 -23.71 18.91 3.37
N GLY A 294 -24.61 19.73 2.84
CA GLY A 294 -24.74 19.97 1.40
C GLY A 294 -24.88 18.66 0.63
N THR A 295 -23.94 18.41 -0.29
CA THR A 295 -23.85 17.19 -1.10
C THR A 295 -22.65 16.31 -0.72
N ASP A 296 -21.89 16.65 0.33
CA ASP A 296 -20.63 15.96 0.67
C ASP A 296 -20.83 14.47 1.05
N PHE A 297 -22.00 14.14 1.59
CA PHE A 297 -22.40 12.76 1.93
C PHE A 297 -23.61 12.30 1.13
N LEU A 298 -23.84 12.87 -0.06
CA LEU A 298 -24.90 12.42 -0.95
C LEU A 298 -24.57 11.02 -1.46
N GLU A 299 -25.43 10.06 -1.14
CA GLU A 299 -25.31 8.66 -1.56
C GLU A 299 -26.44 8.30 -2.53
N TYR A 300 -26.14 7.38 -3.44
CA TYR A 300 -27.13 6.76 -4.31
C TYR A 300 -27.25 5.28 -4.01
N LYS A 301 -28.45 4.74 -4.22
CA LYS A 301 -28.71 3.31 -4.19
C LYS A 301 -28.24 2.69 -5.50
N CYS A 302 -27.70 1.47 -5.43
CA CYS A 302 -27.50 0.65 -6.63
C CYS A 302 -28.85 0.39 -7.32
N ARG A 303 -28.93 0.69 -8.61
CA ARG A 303 -30.15 0.48 -9.40
C ARG A 303 -30.72 -0.94 -9.26
N TYR A 304 -29.83 -1.93 -9.16
CA TYR A 304 -30.17 -3.36 -9.21
C TYR A 304 -30.23 -4.07 -7.85
N CYS A 305 -29.93 -3.40 -6.73
CA CYS A 305 -30.06 -4.02 -5.39
C CYS A 305 -30.17 -3.00 -4.25
N CYS A 306 -30.46 -3.45 -3.04
CA CYS A 306 -30.51 -2.65 -1.82
C CYS A 306 -29.11 -2.47 -1.21
N SER A 307 -28.19 -1.88 -1.97
CA SER A 307 -26.84 -1.52 -1.50
C SER A 307 -26.49 -0.10 -1.94
N VAL A 308 -25.54 0.51 -1.23
CA VAL A 308 -24.98 1.83 -1.62
C VAL A 308 -24.18 1.66 -2.92
N ALA A 309 -24.31 2.62 -3.82
CA ALA A 309 -23.58 2.64 -5.08
C ALA A 309 -22.13 3.09 -4.89
N VAL A 310 -21.26 2.51 -5.71
CA VAL A 310 -19.83 2.82 -5.80
C VAL A 310 -19.50 3.35 -7.19
N PHE A 311 -20.00 2.70 -8.23
CA PHE A 311 -19.74 3.03 -9.62
C PHE A 311 -20.91 3.79 -10.24
N PHE A 312 -20.59 4.68 -11.18
CA PHE A 312 -21.52 5.38 -12.04
C PHE A 312 -21.12 5.19 -13.49
N CYS A 313 -21.80 4.26 -14.17
CA CYS A 313 -21.47 3.85 -15.53
C CYS A 313 -22.47 4.44 -16.53
N PHE A 314 -22.05 4.53 -17.79
CA PHE A 314 -22.87 4.95 -18.93
C PHE A 314 -23.49 6.36 -18.80
N GLY A 315 -23.03 7.15 -17.82
CA GLY A 315 -23.58 8.48 -17.54
C GLY A 315 -24.99 8.47 -16.95
N THR A 316 -25.55 7.30 -16.61
CA THR A 316 -26.96 7.19 -16.20
C THR A 316 -27.21 6.21 -15.06
N THR A 317 -26.26 5.36 -14.67
CA THR A 317 -26.60 4.20 -13.83
C THR A 317 -25.62 3.95 -12.70
N HIS A 318 -26.17 3.84 -11.49
CA HIS A 318 -25.42 3.57 -10.26
C HIS A 318 -25.35 2.07 -9.95
N PHE A 319 -24.15 1.57 -9.69
CA PHE A 319 -23.89 0.17 -9.34
C PHE A 319 -23.14 0.06 -7.99
N CYS A 320 -23.49 -0.94 -7.17
CA CYS A 320 -22.56 -1.44 -6.16
C CYS A 320 -21.53 -2.36 -6.81
N ASN A 321 -20.43 -2.66 -6.12
CA ASN A 321 -19.32 -3.46 -6.69
C ASN A 321 -19.80 -4.80 -7.25
N ALA A 322 -20.52 -5.59 -6.44
CA ALA A 322 -20.99 -6.90 -6.88
C ALA A 322 -21.96 -6.86 -8.09
N CYS A 323 -22.75 -5.80 -8.25
CA CYS A 323 -23.59 -5.63 -9.45
C CYS A 323 -22.81 -5.05 -10.63
N HIS A 324 -21.74 -4.31 -10.39
CA HIS A 324 -20.83 -3.80 -11.42
C HIS A 324 -20.01 -4.94 -12.02
N ASP A 325 -19.48 -5.86 -11.21
CA ASP A 325 -18.74 -7.03 -11.70
C ASP A 325 -19.59 -7.92 -12.64
N ASP A 326 -20.90 -7.97 -12.41
CA ASP A 326 -21.87 -8.76 -13.19
C ASP A 326 -22.77 -7.85 -14.06
N PHE A 327 -22.29 -6.65 -14.42
CA PHE A 327 -23.12 -5.62 -15.07
C PHE A 327 -23.79 -6.15 -16.35
N GLN A 328 -23.07 -6.91 -17.17
CA GLN A 328 -23.56 -7.46 -18.44
C GLN A 328 -24.80 -8.33 -18.24
N ARG A 329 -24.90 -9.07 -17.12
CA ARG A 329 -26.07 -9.87 -16.82
C ARG A 329 -27.15 -9.01 -16.20
N VAL A 330 -26.85 -8.27 -15.13
CA VAL A 330 -27.88 -7.56 -14.36
C VAL A 330 -28.57 -6.46 -15.17
N THR A 331 -27.89 -5.81 -16.12
CA THR A 331 -28.52 -4.80 -16.99
C THR A 331 -29.46 -5.40 -18.02
N ASN A 332 -29.28 -6.68 -18.36
CA ASN A 332 -30.08 -7.39 -19.35
C ASN A 332 -31.31 -8.10 -18.74
N ILE A 333 -31.44 -8.14 -17.41
CA ILE A 333 -32.62 -8.68 -16.74
C ILE A 333 -33.79 -7.70 -16.92
N PRO A 334 -34.94 -8.15 -17.46
CA PRO A 334 -36.13 -7.31 -17.55
C PRO A 334 -36.54 -6.78 -16.18
N LYS A 335 -36.99 -5.53 -16.10
CA LYS A 335 -37.34 -4.87 -14.83
C LYS A 335 -38.36 -5.65 -14.00
N LEU A 336 -39.27 -6.37 -14.64
CA LEU A 336 -40.30 -7.19 -14.00
C LEU A 336 -39.73 -8.44 -13.31
N ASP A 337 -38.55 -8.89 -13.74
CA ASP A 337 -37.90 -10.11 -13.23
C ASP A 337 -36.81 -9.78 -12.19
N LEU A 338 -36.58 -8.49 -11.90
CA LEU A 338 -35.66 -8.06 -10.85
C LEU A 338 -36.26 -8.37 -9.46
N PRO A 339 -35.41 -8.74 -8.49
CA PRO A 339 -35.87 -9.00 -7.13
C PRO A 339 -36.52 -7.76 -6.51
N SER A 340 -37.61 -7.98 -5.78
CA SER A 340 -38.26 -6.96 -4.97
C SER A 340 -37.46 -6.70 -3.69
N CYS A 341 -37.69 -5.56 -3.05
CA CYS A 341 -37.08 -5.28 -1.76
C CYS A 341 -37.53 -6.33 -0.72
N PRO A 342 -36.62 -6.98 0.02
CA PRO A 342 -35.17 -6.73 0.08
C PRO A 342 -34.36 -7.43 -1.03
N ALA A 343 -33.70 -6.63 -1.87
CA ALA A 343 -32.91 -7.11 -3.01
C ALA A 343 -31.42 -7.13 -2.68
N GLY A 344 -30.78 -8.28 -2.85
CA GLY A 344 -29.35 -8.48 -2.74
C GLY A 344 -28.62 -8.22 -4.07
N PRO A 345 -27.28 -8.07 -4.05
CA PRO A 345 -26.49 -7.92 -5.27
C PRO A 345 -26.63 -9.10 -6.22
N LYS A 346 -26.24 -8.91 -7.50
CA LYS A 346 -26.29 -9.93 -8.56
C LYS A 346 -27.71 -10.54 -8.72
N ALA A 347 -28.74 -9.70 -8.62
CA ALA A 347 -30.16 -10.06 -8.76
C ALA A 347 -30.63 -11.18 -7.79
N LYS A 348 -30.11 -11.19 -6.57
CA LYS A 348 -30.49 -12.16 -5.53
C LYS A 348 -31.67 -11.63 -4.71
N GLN A 349 -32.71 -12.44 -4.51
CA GLN A 349 -33.76 -12.13 -3.53
C GLN A 349 -33.23 -12.44 -2.12
N LEU A 350 -33.33 -11.47 -1.19
CA LEU A 350 -33.02 -11.71 0.21
C LEU A 350 -34.27 -12.17 0.96
N GLU A 351 -34.04 -12.85 2.08
CA GLU A 351 -35.08 -13.26 3.01
C GLU A 351 -35.47 -12.11 3.95
N GLY A 352 -36.73 -12.08 4.38
CA GLY A 352 -37.28 -11.05 5.27
C GLY A 352 -37.99 -9.91 4.53
N GLU A 353 -38.53 -8.96 5.30
CA GLU A 353 -39.27 -7.81 4.79
C GLU A 353 -38.52 -6.48 4.95
N GLU A 354 -37.42 -6.48 5.72
CA GLU A 354 -36.67 -5.26 6.03
C GLU A 354 -35.63 -4.95 4.96
N CYS A 355 -35.65 -3.72 4.44
CA CYS A 355 -34.66 -3.26 3.47
C CYS A 355 -33.28 -3.11 4.14
N PRO A 356 -32.19 -3.66 3.55
CA PRO A 356 -30.82 -3.47 4.06
C PRO A 356 -30.35 -2.01 4.14
N LEU A 357 -31.02 -1.09 3.45
CA LEU A 357 -30.75 0.35 3.50
C LEU A 357 -31.65 1.10 4.49
N HIS A 358 -32.56 0.39 5.18
CA HIS A 358 -33.54 0.89 6.14
C HIS A 358 -34.30 2.14 5.64
N VAL A 359 -34.64 2.16 4.35
CA VAL A 359 -35.31 3.29 3.69
C VAL A 359 -36.35 2.78 2.68
N LYS A 360 -37.45 3.52 2.56
CA LYS A 360 -38.42 3.30 1.48
C LYS A 360 -37.84 3.85 0.18
N HIS A 361 -37.78 3.02 -0.85
CA HIS A 361 -37.25 3.39 -2.15
C HIS A 361 -38.15 2.84 -3.28
N PRO A 362 -38.04 3.37 -4.51
CA PRO A 362 -38.72 2.83 -5.68
C PRO A 362 -38.34 1.37 -5.98
N PRO A 363 -39.10 0.67 -6.83
CA PRO A 363 -38.78 -0.70 -7.24
C PRO A 363 -37.35 -0.85 -7.79
N THR A 364 -36.77 -2.03 -7.63
CA THR A 364 -35.47 -2.40 -8.21
C THR A 364 -35.51 -2.16 -9.74
N GLY A 365 -34.43 -1.58 -10.28
CA GLY A 365 -34.36 -1.11 -11.67
C GLY A 365 -34.53 0.41 -11.83
N GLU A 366 -34.75 1.16 -10.75
CA GLU A 366 -34.85 2.63 -10.76
C GLU A 366 -33.71 3.31 -9.98
N GLU A 367 -33.29 4.47 -10.47
CA GLU A 367 -32.30 5.32 -9.81
C GLU A 367 -32.92 5.98 -8.58
N PHE A 368 -32.18 6.01 -7.47
CA PHE A 368 -32.68 6.59 -6.23
C PHE A 368 -31.56 7.23 -5.41
N ALA A 369 -31.69 8.53 -5.17
CA ALA A 369 -30.85 9.23 -4.22
C ALA A 369 -31.28 8.89 -2.80
N LEU A 370 -30.34 8.41 -2.00
CA LEU A 370 -30.54 8.09 -0.59
C LEU A 370 -30.49 9.34 0.30
N GLY A 371 -30.05 10.47 -0.26
CA GLY A 371 -29.80 11.70 0.48
C GLY A 371 -28.48 11.63 1.25
N CYS A 372 -28.41 12.36 2.36
CA CYS A 372 -27.22 12.43 3.20
C CYS A 372 -27.06 11.15 4.03
N GLY A 373 -26.07 10.33 3.71
CA GLY A 373 -25.86 9.03 4.34
C GLY A 373 -25.59 9.09 5.85
N VAL A 374 -25.02 10.20 6.32
CA VAL A 374 -24.76 10.44 7.75
C VAL A 374 -26.03 10.84 8.50
N CYS A 375 -26.84 11.74 7.93
CA CYS A 375 -28.09 12.18 8.58
C CYS A 375 -29.17 11.11 8.55
N ARG A 376 -29.22 10.26 7.51
CA ARG A 376 -30.21 9.19 7.40
C ARG A 376 -30.22 8.29 8.64
N ASN A 377 -29.04 7.95 9.15
CA ASN A 377 -28.90 7.05 10.30
C ASN A 377 -29.18 7.75 11.66
N ALA A 378 -29.14 9.08 11.70
CA ALA A 378 -29.55 9.84 12.89
C ALA A 378 -31.08 9.95 13.03
N HIS A 379 -31.85 9.79 11.95
CA HIS A 379 -33.31 9.82 11.99
C HIS A 379 -33.94 8.46 12.32
N THR A 380 -33.13 7.41 12.46
CA THR A 380 -33.54 6.07 12.92
C THR A 380 -33.44 5.88 14.45
N PHE A 381 -33.07 6.93 15.20
CA PHE A 381 -33.06 6.94 16.67
C PHE A 381 -34.00 7.99 17.24
#